data_AF-A0A0F6UC66-F1
#
_entry.id   AF-A0A0F6UC66-F1
#
_cell.length_a   1.000
_cell.length_b   1.000
_cell.length_c   1.000
_cell.angle_alpha   90.00
_cell.angle_beta   90.00
_cell.angle_gamma   90.00
#
_symmetry.space_group_name_H-M   'P 1'
#
loop_
_entity.id
_entity.type
_entity.pdbx_description
1 polymer ?
#
loop_
_entity_poly.entity_id
_entity_poly.type
_entity_poly.pdbx_seq_one_letter_code
_entity_poly.pdbx_strand_id
1 'polypeptide(L)'
;MERYHSTAGDPPRRDADVKRQEAQELDELVQQFLAGGGQIEKVGYKMRELPDTFVINPMKTPVYNGALAENSSLKAKPAAPRTQAKTEPQRSPAPLPALQPAPGVNPKVWLSRMIKAQALLAAQTARLARELGVSDAELRRLGRRHGMEVFHGTR
;
A
#
# COMPACT_ATOMS: atom_id res chain seq x y z
N MET A 1 23.20 7.78 -30.61
CA MET A 1 21.73 7.89 -30.38
C MET A 1 21.44 8.87 -29.22
N GLU A 2 22.20 9.95 -29.09
CA GLU A 2 22.32 10.73 -27.83
C GLU A 2 21.58 12.07 -27.83
N ARG A 3 20.85 12.42 -28.90
CA ARG A 3 20.26 13.76 -29.07
C ARG A 3 18.89 13.97 -28.39
N TYR A 4 18.28 12.94 -27.78
CA TYR A 4 16.90 13.02 -27.27
C TYR A 4 16.77 13.45 -25.81
N HIS A 5 17.88 13.62 -25.07
CA HIS A 5 17.88 14.05 -23.66
C HIS A 5 18.55 15.41 -23.44
N SER A 6 18.96 16.09 -24.51
CA SER A 6 19.61 17.39 -24.39
C SER A 6 18.57 18.48 -24.20
N THR A 7 18.46 19.00 -22.98
CA THR A 7 17.62 20.15 -22.63
C THR A 7 18.29 21.49 -22.94
N ALA A 8 19.48 21.47 -23.55
CA ALA A 8 20.30 22.66 -23.80
C ALA A 8 19.69 23.66 -24.82
N GLY A 9 18.69 23.23 -25.58
CA GLY A 9 17.96 24.06 -26.55
C GLY A 9 16.49 24.29 -26.19
N ASP A 10 16.03 23.81 -25.04
CA ASP A 10 14.64 23.99 -24.65
C ASP A 10 14.40 25.46 -24.24
N PRO A 11 13.33 26.10 -24.72
CA PRO A 11 12.98 27.44 -24.30
C PRO A 11 12.71 27.46 -22.78
N PRO A 12 13.01 28.58 -22.10
CA PRO A 12 12.76 28.68 -20.67
C PRO A 12 11.29 28.40 -20.39
N ARG A 13 11.04 27.55 -19.38
CA ARG A 13 9.69 27.22 -18.93
C ARG A 13 8.98 28.51 -18.51
N ARG A 14 7.80 28.77 -19.09
CA ARG A 14 7.02 30.00 -18.85
C ARG A 14 6.59 30.16 -17.40
N ASP A 15 6.51 29.05 -16.67
CA ASP A 15 6.13 28.95 -15.26
C ASP A 15 7.32 28.97 -14.29
N ALA A 16 8.56 29.13 -14.78
CA ALA A 16 9.76 29.04 -13.94
C ALA A 16 9.74 30.05 -12.78
N ASP A 17 9.27 31.28 -13.02
CA ASP A 17 9.21 32.32 -11.98
C ASP A 17 8.11 32.05 -10.96
N VAL A 18 6.95 31.54 -11.41
CA VAL A 18 5.86 31.11 -10.52
C VAL A 18 6.33 29.96 -9.63
N LYS A 19 7.05 28.97 -10.19
CA LYS A 19 7.60 27.86 -9.42
C LYS A 19 8.66 28.29 -8.41
N ARG A 20 9.43 29.35 -8.71
CA ARG A 20 10.39 29.93 -7.75
C ARG A 20 9.66 30.63 -6.59
N GLN A 21 8.59 31.37 -6.89
CA GLN A 21 7.77 32.01 -5.86
C GLN A 21 7.11 30.95 -4.95
N GLU A 22 6.47 29.93 -5.54
CA GLU A 22 5.89 28.81 -4.79
C GLU A 22 6.92 28.11 -3.89
N ALA A 23 8.16 27.93 -4.38
CA ALA A 23 9.23 27.32 -3.60
C ALA A 23 9.62 28.18 -2.38
N GLN A 24 9.69 29.51 -2.55
CA GLN A 24 9.99 30.44 -1.45
C GLN A 24 8.90 30.44 -0.39
N GLU A 25 7.62 30.47 -0.80
CA GLU A 25 6.48 30.41 0.12
C GLU A 25 6.48 29.12 0.95
N LEU A 26 6.77 27.98 0.31
CA LEU A 26 6.88 26.70 1.00
C LEU A 26 8.04 26.68 2.00
N ASP A 27 9.19 27.27 1.65
CA ASP A 27 10.34 27.35 2.56
C ASP A 27 10.00 28.19 3.80
N GLU A 28 9.29 29.32 3.64
CA GLU A 28 8.83 30.14 4.76
C GLU A 28 7.86 29.38 5.67
N LEU A 29 6.88 28.68 5.09
CA LEU A 29 5.92 27.85 5.85
C LEU A 29 6.60 26.71 6.60
N VAL A 30 7.58 26.07 5.97
CA VAL A 30 8.39 25.00 6.59
C VAL A 30 9.19 25.57 7.77
N GLN A 31 9.81 26.74 7.63
CA GLN A 31 10.53 27.38 8.73
C GLN A 31 9.61 27.72 9.90
N GLN A 32 8.41 28.25 9.65
CA GLN A 32 7.43 28.53 10.69
C GLN A 32 6.99 27.25 11.41
N PHE A 33 6.74 26.16 10.66
CA PHE A 33 6.37 24.87 11.24
C PHE A 33 7.48 24.29 12.13
N LEU A 34 8.75 24.36 11.68
CA LEU A 34 9.90 23.92 12.46
C LEU A 34 10.12 24.79 13.71
N ALA A 35 9.97 26.11 13.59
CA ALA A 35 10.06 27.04 14.72
C ALA A 35 8.95 26.80 15.76
N GLY A 36 7.77 26.35 15.33
CA GLY A 36 6.67 25.92 16.21
C GLY A 36 6.89 24.57 16.90
N GLY A 37 8.07 23.94 16.74
CA GLY A 37 8.39 22.64 17.32
C GLY A 37 7.94 21.43 16.49
N GLY A 38 7.47 21.66 15.26
CA GLY A 38 7.15 20.60 14.31
C GLY A 38 8.40 19.82 13.88
N GLN A 39 8.24 18.55 13.53
CA GLN A 39 9.30 17.68 13.01
C GLN A 39 8.93 17.19 11.62
N ILE A 40 9.89 17.22 10.69
CA ILE A 40 9.69 16.78 9.31
C ILE A 40 10.47 15.49 9.10
N GLU A 41 9.77 14.44 8.71
CA GLU A 41 10.36 13.17 8.27
C GLU A 41 10.47 13.18 6.74
N LYS A 42 11.69 13.02 6.22
CA LYS A 42 11.91 12.88 4.77
C LYS A 42 11.58 11.46 4.33
N VAL A 43 10.33 11.26 3.91
CA VAL A 43 9.85 9.98 3.35
C VAL A 43 10.16 9.89 1.85
N GLY A 44 10.67 8.74 1.40
CA GLY A 44 10.90 8.46 -0.03
C GLY A 44 12.04 7.48 -0.31
N TYR A 45 11.97 6.77 -1.43
CA TYR A 45 13.10 5.97 -1.90
C TYR A 45 14.24 6.90 -2.31
N LYS A 46 15.40 6.77 -1.66
CA LYS A 46 16.64 7.32 -2.21
C LYS A 46 16.90 6.59 -3.53
N MET A 47 16.92 7.33 -4.64
CA MET A 47 17.45 6.82 -5.91
C MET A 47 18.85 6.27 -5.60
N ARG A 48 19.05 4.98 -5.87
CA ARG A 48 20.39 4.38 -5.72
C ARG A 48 21.29 5.01 -6.78
N GLU A 49 22.50 5.40 -6.40
CA GLU A 49 23.46 6.05 -7.29
C GLU A 49 23.89 5.16 -8.45
N LEU A 50 23.87 3.83 -8.25
CA LEU A 50 24.13 2.85 -9.30
C LEU A 50 22.90 1.97 -9.57
N PRO A 51 22.62 1.67 -10.85
CA PRO A 51 21.63 0.66 -11.21
C PRO A 51 22.02 -0.69 -10.62
N ASP A 52 21.06 -1.41 -10.05
CA ASP A 52 21.30 -2.79 -9.62
C ASP A 52 21.66 -3.61 -10.87
N THR A 53 22.80 -4.30 -10.84
CA THR A 53 23.18 -5.14 -11.98
C THR A 53 22.26 -6.35 -11.98
N PHE A 54 21.28 -6.36 -12.87
CA PHE A 54 20.38 -7.49 -13.05
C PHE A 54 21.15 -8.69 -13.62
N VAL A 55 21.75 -9.50 -12.75
CA VAL A 55 22.32 -10.80 -13.11
C VAL A 55 21.26 -11.87 -12.89
N ILE A 56 20.74 -12.42 -13.98
CA ILE A 56 19.84 -13.59 -13.92
C ILE A 56 20.66 -14.79 -13.44
N ASN A 57 20.42 -15.23 -12.21
CA ASN A 57 20.98 -16.47 -11.71
C ASN A 57 20.05 -17.63 -12.09
N PRO A 58 20.44 -18.48 -13.07
CA PRO A 58 19.56 -19.53 -13.60
C PRO A 58 19.14 -20.57 -12.56
N MET A 59 19.84 -20.68 -11.42
CA MET A 59 19.51 -21.59 -10.32
C MET A 59 18.53 -20.98 -9.30
N LYS A 60 18.39 -19.65 -9.28
CA LYS A 60 17.53 -18.93 -8.32
C LYS A 60 16.33 -18.28 -8.97
N THR A 61 16.40 -17.96 -10.26
CA THR A 61 15.31 -17.35 -11.00
C THR A 61 14.33 -18.43 -11.45
N PRO A 62 13.05 -18.36 -11.02
CA PRO A 62 12.08 -19.45 -11.20
C PRO A 62 11.76 -19.79 -12.66
N VAL A 63 12.10 -18.89 -13.60
CA VAL A 63 11.90 -19.09 -15.05
C VAL A 63 12.80 -20.19 -15.62
N TYR A 64 14.00 -20.40 -15.07
CA TYR A 64 15.00 -21.33 -15.63
C TYR A 64 15.17 -22.64 -14.84
N ASN A 65 14.56 -22.74 -13.65
CA ASN A 65 14.67 -23.94 -12.80
C ASN A 65 14.09 -25.21 -13.47
N GLY A 66 13.14 -25.07 -14.39
CA GLY A 66 12.50 -26.22 -15.05
C GLY A 66 13.32 -26.85 -16.18
N ALA A 67 14.18 -26.09 -16.85
CA ALA A 67 14.90 -26.55 -18.04
C ALA A 67 16.21 -27.31 -17.74
N LEU A 68 16.78 -27.12 -16.55
CA LEU A 68 18.01 -27.80 -16.11
C LEU A 68 17.74 -29.04 -15.24
N ALA A 69 16.47 -29.31 -14.92
CA ALA A 69 16.05 -30.42 -14.07
C ALA A 69 15.61 -31.66 -14.86
N GLU A 70 16.13 -31.85 -16.07
CA GLU A 70 16.01 -33.13 -16.77
C GLU A 70 16.90 -34.15 -16.05
N ASN A 71 16.30 -35.28 -15.64
CA ASN A 71 16.87 -36.39 -14.86
C ASN A 71 16.64 -36.40 -13.35
N SER A 72 15.40 -36.16 -12.90
CA SER A 72 14.94 -36.85 -11.68
C SER A 72 13.58 -37.49 -11.91
N SER A 73 13.60 -38.81 -12.05
CA SER A 73 12.44 -39.70 -12.04
C SER A 73 11.41 -39.27 -11.01
N LEU A 74 10.18 -39.03 -11.48
CA LEU A 74 9.03 -38.64 -10.67
C LEU A 74 8.69 -39.74 -9.65
N LYS A 75 9.22 -39.61 -8.43
CA LYS A 75 8.65 -40.25 -7.24
C LYS A 75 7.78 -39.23 -6.53
N ALA A 76 6.50 -39.54 -6.38
CA ALA A 76 5.59 -38.77 -5.55
C ALA A 76 6.16 -38.67 -4.12
N LYS A 77 6.42 -37.43 -3.69
CA LYS A 77 6.86 -37.14 -2.32
C LYS A 77 5.64 -37.25 -1.40
N PRO A 78 5.68 -38.03 -0.30
CA PRO A 78 4.56 -38.09 0.63
C PRO A 78 4.31 -36.71 1.24
N ALA A 79 3.04 -36.37 1.43
CA ALA A 79 2.58 -35.07 1.90
C ALA A 79 3.26 -34.68 3.22
N ALA A 80 4.03 -33.60 3.19
CA ALA A 80 4.58 -32.99 4.40
C ALA A 80 3.44 -32.31 5.19
N PRO A 81 3.46 -32.36 6.54
CA PRO A 81 2.52 -31.61 7.36
C PRO A 81 2.70 -30.12 7.09
N ARG A 82 1.57 -29.40 7.00
CA ARG A 82 1.50 -27.95 6.78
C ARG A 82 2.40 -27.24 7.79
N THR A 83 3.60 -26.88 7.35
CA THR A 83 4.49 -26.00 8.09
C THR A 83 3.80 -24.65 8.13
N GLN A 84 3.60 -24.15 9.35
CA GLN A 84 2.92 -22.89 9.62
C GLN A 84 3.55 -21.79 8.78
N ALA A 85 2.69 -21.01 8.12
CA ALA A 85 3.07 -19.86 7.34
C ALA A 85 4.00 -18.99 8.18
N LYS A 86 5.24 -18.87 7.70
CA LYS A 86 6.20 -17.87 8.15
C LYS A 86 5.47 -16.53 8.19
N THR A 87 5.34 -15.99 9.40
CA THR A 87 4.77 -14.66 9.67
C THR A 87 5.39 -13.66 8.71
N GLU A 88 4.60 -13.26 7.73
CA GLU A 88 4.81 -12.05 6.95
C GLU A 88 4.91 -10.91 7.96
N PRO A 89 5.89 -9.99 7.88
CA PRO A 89 5.91 -8.82 8.76
C PRO A 89 4.59 -8.11 8.57
N GLN A 90 3.77 -8.18 9.62
CA GLN A 90 2.47 -7.57 9.71
C GLN A 90 2.67 -6.10 9.39
N ARG A 91 2.26 -5.69 8.19
CA ARG A 91 2.18 -4.29 7.78
C ARG A 91 1.45 -3.59 8.92
N SER A 92 2.16 -2.74 9.66
CA SER A 92 1.52 -1.94 10.71
C SER A 92 0.31 -1.30 10.07
N PRO A 93 -0.92 -1.58 10.53
CA PRO A 93 -2.07 -0.86 10.01
C PRO A 93 -1.75 0.62 10.20
N ALA A 94 -2.02 1.43 9.18
CA ALA A 94 -1.98 2.87 9.32
C ALA A 94 -2.68 3.22 10.65
N PRO A 95 -2.19 4.19 11.44
CA PRO A 95 -2.81 4.54 12.71
C PRO A 95 -4.30 4.79 12.45
N LEU A 96 -5.14 3.83 12.84
CA LEU A 96 -6.57 4.05 12.86
C LEU A 96 -6.72 5.25 13.78
N PRO A 97 -7.36 6.36 13.33
CA PRO A 97 -7.64 7.45 14.24
C PRO A 97 -8.29 6.81 15.47
N ALA A 98 -7.69 7.02 16.64
CA ALA A 98 -8.20 6.44 17.86
C ALA A 98 -9.65 6.89 18.00
N LEU A 99 -10.59 5.99 17.68
CA LEU A 99 -12.01 6.22 17.87
C LEU A 99 -12.19 6.21 19.37
N GLN A 100 -11.96 7.37 20.00
CA GLN A 100 -12.15 7.55 21.42
C GLN A 100 -13.63 7.87 21.64
N PRO A 101 -14.27 7.28 22.66
CA PRO A 101 -15.60 7.72 23.07
C PRO A 101 -15.55 9.22 23.39
N ALA A 102 -16.59 9.95 23.00
CA ALA A 102 -16.76 11.34 23.42
C ALA A 102 -16.70 11.42 24.96
N PRO A 103 -16.12 12.49 25.53
CA PRO A 103 -15.99 12.63 26.98
C PRO A 103 -17.38 12.51 27.64
N GLY A 104 -17.49 11.63 28.63
CA GLY A 104 -18.73 11.38 29.38
C GLY A 104 -19.57 10.18 28.92
N VAL A 105 -19.18 9.46 27.86
CA VAL A 105 -19.91 8.25 27.41
C VAL A 105 -19.31 6.99 28.04
N ASN A 106 -20.16 6.10 28.57
CA ASN A 106 -19.72 4.80 29.08
C ASN A 106 -19.05 3.96 27.97
N PRO A 107 -17.78 3.53 28.15
CA PRO A 107 -17.01 2.84 27.10
C PRO A 107 -17.68 1.56 26.56
N LYS A 108 -18.35 0.78 27.41
CA LYS A 108 -19.04 -0.45 26.98
C LYS A 108 -20.23 -0.16 26.08
N VAL A 109 -21.01 0.87 26.42
CA VAL A 109 -22.16 1.30 25.63
C VAL A 109 -21.70 1.84 24.28
N TRP A 110 -20.66 2.67 24.28
CA TRP A 110 -20.05 3.19 23.06
C TRP A 110 -19.53 2.07 22.15
N LEU A 111 -18.78 1.10 22.70
CA LEU A 111 -18.25 -0.03 21.95
C LEU A 111 -19.38 -0.90 21.35
N SER A 112 -20.42 -1.19 22.13
CA SER A 112 -21.56 -1.98 21.64
C SER A 112 -22.30 -1.30 20.49
N ARG A 113 -22.43 0.03 20.52
CA ARG A 113 -23.02 0.81 19.42
C ARG A 113 -22.13 0.81 18.19
N MET A 114 -20.82 0.91 18.37
CA MET A 114 -19.85 0.83 17.27
C MET A 114 -19.89 -0.54 16.58
N ILE A 115 -19.87 -1.63 17.35
CA ILE A 115 -19.96 -3.00 16.82
C ILE A 115 -21.26 -3.19 16.02
N LYS A 116 -22.40 -2.71 16.56
CA LYS A 116 -23.68 -2.75 15.84
C LYS A 116 -23.65 -1.97 14.54
N ALA A 117 -23.07 -0.77 14.53
CA ALA A 117 -22.95 0.06 13.33
C ALA A 117 -22.07 -0.63 12.26
N GLN A 118 -20.94 -1.21 12.67
CA GLN A 118 -20.06 -1.97 11.77
C GLN A 118 -20.76 -3.20 11.18
N ALA A 119 -21.52 -3.94 11.99
CA ALA A 119 -22.29 -5.09 11.53
C ALA A 119 -23.38 -4.71 10.50
N LEU A 120 -24.05 -3.58 10.71
CA LEU A 120 -25.05 -3.06 9.75
C LEU A 120 -24.40 -2.66 8.43
N LEU A 121 -23.28 -1.94 8.49
CA LEU A 121 -22.53 -1.55 7.29
C LEU A 121 -22.08 -2.79 6.50
N ALA A 122 -21.57 -3.80 7.21
CA ALA A 122 -21.14 -5.06 6.63
C ALA A 122 -22.29 -5.88 6.01
N ALA A 123 -23.51 -5.78 6.56
CA ALA A 123 -24.69 -6.40 5.98
C ALA A 123 -25.17 -5.66 4.71
N GLN A 124 -25.06 -4.33 4.70
CA GLN A 124 -25.40 -3.51 3.54
C GLN A 124 -24.46 -3.77 2.36
N THR A 125 -23.15 -3.83 2.59
CA THR A 125 -22.15 -4.14 1.54
C THR A 125 -22.37 -5.54 0.97
N ALA A 126 -22.67 -6.54 1.80
CA ALA A 126 -22.98 -7.89 1.35
C ALA A 126 -24.29 -7.95 0.53
N ARG A 127 -25.29 -7.15 0.89
CA ARG A 127 -26.54 -7.05 0.11
C ARG A 127 -26.29 -6.41 -1.25
N LEU A 128 -25.56 -5.30 -1.31
CA LEU A 128 -25.20 -4.62 -2.55
C LEU A 128 -24.38 -5.53 -3.48
N ALA A 129 -23.46 -6.31 -2.93
CA ALA A 129 -22.69 -7.29 -3.70
C ALA A 129 -23.60 -8.32 -4.39
N ARG A 130 -24.61 -8.84 -3.67
CA ARG A 130 -25.59 -9.78 -4.22
C ARG A 130 -26.47 -9.16 -5.30
N GLU A 131 -26.95 -7.94 -5.08
CA GLU A 131 -27.79 -7.22 -6.05
C GLU A 131 -27.02 -6.92 -7.34
N LEU A 132 -25.72 -6.65 -7.25
CA LEU A 132 -24.85 -6.42 -8.40
C LEU A 132 -24.28 -7.71 -9.02
N GLY A 133 -24.59 -8.89 -8.48
CA GLY A 133 -24.05 -10.17 -8.94
C GLY A 133 -22.53 -10.33 -8.72
N VAL A 134 -21.94 -9.50 -7.88
CA VAL A 134 -20.49 -9.47 -7.60
C VAL A 134 -20.19 -10.40 -6.44
N SER A 135 -19.18 -11.25 -6.58
CA SER A 135 -18.73 -12.12 -5.49
C SER A 135 -18.04 -11.31 -4.38
N ASP A 136 -18.13 -11.75 -3.12
CA ASP A 136 -17.40 -11.11 -2.00
C ASP A 136 -15.88 -11.00 -2.25
N ALA A 137 -15.31 -11.97 -2.99
CA ALA A 137 -13.89 -11.94 -3.37
C ALA A 137 -13.59 -10.79 -4.34
N GLU A 138 -14.50 -10.51 -5.26
CA GLU A 138 -14.39 -9.45 -6.25
C GLU A 138 -14.66 -8.07 -5.63
N LEU A 139 -15.62 -7.97 -4.72
CA LEU A 139 -15.84 -6.76 -3.91
C LEU A 139 -14.56 -6.35 -3.17
N ARG A 140 -13.85 -7.31 -2.55
CA ARG A 140 -12.55 -7.05 -1.90
C ARG A 140 -11.46 -6.64 -2.89
N ARG A 141 -11.44 -7.23 -4.08
CA ARG A 141 -10.47 -6.85 -5.14
C ARG A 141 -10.72 -5.42 -5.61
N LEU A 142 -11.99 -5.04 -5.79
CA LEU A 142 -12.39 -3.68 -6.15
C LEU A 142 -12.06 -2.69 -5.02
N GLY A 143 -12.38 -3.02 -3.77
CA GLY A 143 -12.00 -2.22 -2.61
C GLY A 143 -10.51 -1.93 -2.56
N ARG A 144 -9.67 -2.97 -2.70
CA ARG A 144 -8.20 -2.80 -2.75
C ARG A 144 -7.71 -1.98 -3.94
N ARG A 145 -8.33 -2.12 -5.11
CA ARG A 145 -7.98 -1.34 -6.31
C ARG A 145 -8.26 0.15 -6.14
N HIS A 146 -9.32 0.49 -5.42
CA HIS A 146 -9.76 1.87 -5.22
C HIS A 146 -9.40 2.44 -3.84
N GLY A 147 -8.61 1.74 -3.03
CA GLY A 147 -8.19 2.19 -1.71
C GLY A 147 -9.32 2.27 -0.67
N MET A 148 -10.42 1.52 -0.86
CA MET A 148 -11.57 1.49 0.04
C MET A 148 -11.53 0.26 0.95
N GLU A 149 -11.83 0.47 2.25
CA GLU A 149 -12.04 -0.62 3.20
C GLU A 149 -13.45 -1.19 3.04
N VAL A 150 -13.52 -2.47 2.66
CA VAL A 150 -14.78 -3.20 2.47
C VAL A 150 -15.06 -4.03 3.71
N PHE A 151 -15.97 -3.55 4.55
CA PHE A 151 -16.47 -4.27 5.71
C PHE A 151 -17.34 -5.44 5.25
N HIS A 152 -17.09 -6.62 5.78
CA HIS A 152 -17.84 -7.83 5.49
C HIS A 152 -18.18 -8.55 6.79
N GLY A 153 -19.42 -9.04 6.88
CA GLY A 153 -19.90 -9.72 8.07
C GLY A 153 -19.34 -11.14 8.06
N THR A 154 -18.58 -11.51 9.08
CA THR A 154 -18.32 -12.92 9.37
C THR A 154 -19.65 -13.52 9.83
N ARG A 155 -20.22 -14.42 9.02
CA ARG A 155 -21.28 -15.32 9.48
C ARG A 155 -20.72 -16.31 10.48
#